data_AF-A0A086PZ61-F1
#
_entry.id   AF-A0A086PZ61-F1
#
_cell.length_a   1.000
_cell.length_b   1.000
_cell.length_c   1.000
_cell.angle_alpha   90.00
_cell.angle_beta   90.00
_cell.angle_gamma   90.00
#
_symmetry.space_group_name_H-M   'P 1'
#
loop_
_entity.id
_entity.type
_entity.pdbx_description
1 polymer ?
#
loop_
_entity_poly.entity_id
_entity_poly.type
_entity_poly.pdbx_seq_one_letter_code
_entity_poly.pdbx_strand_id
1 'polypeptide(L)'
;MERGQMLEPKETAKALSATSSGYYSDHVDQNEQVRLLNRLANAEGSSQVKQDAVLANPPDWKTLEKAGVLPAGLSAVLSKINPLCLDEFAEMLAADPDLVRALVALVRLEGNLHTVQYVLTVLCEVVRDDSSKYEALCSAVADSEVFEAFRQLLEVANLDSYTADRAAFLLSGLMCRARSGTFSDSQVEYLVQGLLHGRAANKFLLSEGGRLDAFVNLLKIDGYRPMIWDCRGFPELVLRNLSLTLPASVLYKAMFCVWLLTFHDAFLPQLNEKGIVVAVCVVLKESRVEKVIRVGLGVLHNLLKCDASVETVIEQNVAQVLALLEFEKWRDGDMYDDIRLATSHLEQKIRQFNNFDRYCHELDKGQLTFSVLHSEKFWRENVMAFENDEFRAIKKLVKLLDTSTDKTTLAVACYDLGEFARLHPAGKKVCQQLKVKDRVMLMISDKDREVAGEALLCIQKLMLNNWQDVAELGK
;
A
#
# COMPACT_ATOMS: atom_id res chain seq x y z
N MET A 1 39.01 -85.92 -7.80
CA MET A 1 40.20 -85.10 -7.54
C MET A 1 39.73 -83.68 -7.34
N GLU A 2 39.94 -83.19 -6.11
CA GLU A 2 40.05 -81.80 -5.62
C GLU A 2 39.19 -80.69 -6.27
N ARG A 3 38.20 -80.16 -5.52
CA ARG A 3 38.23 -78.87 -4.77
C ARG A 3 38.25 -77.65 -5.71
N GLY A 4 37.31 -76.71 -5.72
CA GLY A 4 36.22 -76.36 -4.81
C GLY A 4 36.13 -74.83 -4.78
N GLN A 5 34.92 -74.25 -4.76
CA GLN A 5 34.56 -73.11 -3.92
C GLN A 5 33.08 -72.74 -4.08
N MET A 6 32.40 -72.71 -2.94
CA MET A 6 31.02 -72.32 -2.67
C MET A 6 30.81 -70.82 -2.92
N LEU A 7 29.57 -70.42 -3.25
CA LEU A 7 28.66 -69.79 -2.28
C LEU A 7 27.27 -69.56 -2.88
N GLU A 8 26.29 -69.75 -2.01
CA GLU A 8 24.88 -70.06 -2.22
C GLU A 8 23.94 -68.81 -2.13
N PRO A 9 22.61 -68.96 -2.27
CA PRO A 9 21.76 -68.04 -3.04
C PRO A 9 20.87 -67.08 -2.22
N LYS A 10 20.20 -66.19 -2.96
CA LYS A 10 19.16 -65.26 -2.48
C LYS A 10 17.84 -65.99 -2.18
N GLU A 11 17.31 -65.80 -0.98
CA GLU A 11 15.91 -66.09 -0.64
C GLU A 11 15.10 -64.80 -0.41
N THR A 12 13.86 -64.85 -0.88
CA THR A 12 12.80 -63.83 -0.78
C THR A 12 11.76 -64.24 0.28
N ALA A 13 11.36 -63.33 1.19
CA ALA A 13 10.01 -63.35 1.80
C ALA A 13 9.61 -62.02 2.48
N LYS A 14 8.41 -61.54 2.11
CA LYS A 14 7.42 -60.60 2.70
C LYS A 14 7.62 -60.05 4.13
N ALA A 15 7.22 -58.76 4.33
CA ALA A 15 6.08 -58.35 5.18
C ALA A 15 5.86 -56.80 5.29
N LEU A 16 4.57 -56.40 5.19
CA LEU A 16 3.82 -55.33 5.89
C LEU A 16 4.41 -53.91 6.06
N SER A 17 3.70 -52.89 5.56
CA SER A 17 3.76 -51.52 6.09
C SER A 17 2.37 -50.91 6.25
N ALA A 18 2.01 -50.57 7.49
CA ALA A 18 0.92 -49.68 7.84
C ALA A 18 1.48 -48.33 8.29
N THR A 19 0.76 -47.26 7.93
CA THR A 19 0.72 -45.91 8.53
C THR A 19 1.99 -45.05 8.61
N SER A 20 2.02 -43.95 7.84
CA SER A 20 2.24 -42.61 8.41
C SER A 20 1.71 -41.53 7.45
N SER A 21 0.79 -40.71 7.95
CA SER A 21 0.31 -39.50 7.30
C SER A 21 1.10 -38.29 7.80
N GLY A 22 1.32 -37.33 6.91
CA GLY A 22 1.41 -35.90 7.21
C GLY A 22 2.71 -35.43 7.86
N TYR A 23 3.62 -34.84 7.07
CA TYR A 23 4.59 -33.81 7.48
C TYR A 23 5.30 -33.29 6.22
N TYR A 24 4.62 -32.51 5.38
CA TYR A 24 5.28 -31.75 4.29
C TYR A 24 4.40 -30.55 3.90
N SER A 25 4.45 -29.45 4.65
CA SER A 25 4.14 -28.11 4.11
C SER A 25 4.77 -26.94 4.86
N ASP A 26 5.15 -27.04 6.14
CA ASP A 26 5.48 -25.83 6.92
C ASP A 26 6.96 -25.37 6.86
N HIS A 27 7.89 -26.23 6.41
CA HIS A 27 9.32 -25.91 6.41
C HIS A 27 9.83 -25.16 5.16
N VAL A 28 9.02 -25.09 4.10
CA VAL A 28 9.40 -24.36 2.87
C VAL A 28 9.14 -22.86 3.04
N ASP A 29 8.04 -22.50 3.71
CA ASP A 29 7.59 -21.11 3.88
C ASP A 29 8.47 -20.32 4.87
N GLN A 30 8.87 -20.94 5.99
CA GLN A 30 9.77 -20.31 6.97
C GLN A 30 11.17 -20.02 6.41
N ASN A 31 11.70 -20.91 5.55
CA ASN A 31 13.00 -20.69 4.90
C ASN A 31 12.95 -19.58 3.84
N GLU A 32 11.81 -19.42 3.18
CA GLU A 32 11.60 -18.35 2.21
C GLU A 32 11.44 -16.99 2.91
N GLN A 33 10.67 -16.94 4.01
CA GLN A 33 10.56 -15.76 4.87
C GLN A 33 11.89 -15.33 5.48
N VAL A 34 12.71 -16.26 5.99
CA VAL A 34 14.05 -15.96 6.53
C VAL A 34 15.00 -15.48 5.42
N ARG A 35 14.94 -16.06 4.22
CA ARG A 35 15.71 -15.58 3.06
C ARG A 35 15.25 -14.20 2.59
N LEU A 36 13.96 -13.91 2.68
CA LEU A 36 13.39 -12.62 2.36
C LEU A 36 13.89 -11.59 3.37
N LEU A 37 13.69 -11.82 4.67
CA LEU A 37 14.18 -10.98 5.76
C LEU A 37 15.68 -10.69 5.66
N ASN A 38 16.49 -11.69 5.30
CA ASN A 38 17.92 -11.49 5.05
C ASN A 38 18.20 -10.62 3.82
N ARG A 39 17.44 -10.75 2.71
CA ARG A 39 17.53 -9.83 1.57
C ARG A 39 17.08 -8.41 1.94
N LEU A 40 16.07 -8.27 2.80
CA LEU A 40 15.52 -6.99 3.25
C LEU A 40 16.51 -6.23 4.14
N ALA A 41 17.12 -6.90 5.12
CA ALA A 41 18.16 -6.34 5.97
C ALA A 41 19.42 -5.95 5.17
N ASN A 42 19.76 -6.75 4.15
CA ASN A 42 20.90 -6.47 3.28
C ASN A 42 20.67 -5.25 2.36
N ALA A 43 19.44 -4.93 1.94
CA ALA A 43 19.19 -3.82 1.02
C ALA A 43 19.33 -2.43 1.69
N GLU A 44 18.72 -2.24 2.87
CA GLU A 44 18.88 -1.00 3.66
C GLU A 44 20.29 -0.88 4.22
N GLY A 45 20.86 -1.99 4.74
CA GLY A 45 22.24 -2.05 5.18
C GLY A 45 23.23 -1.74 4.05
N SER A 46 23.00 -2.23 2.84
CA SER A 46 23.88 -1.98 1.69
C SER A 46 23.90 -0.51 1.26
N SER A 47 22.79 0.22 1.37
CA SER A 47 22.76 1.64 1.00
C SER A 47 23.49 2.50 2.03
N GLN A 48 23.30 2.23 3.32
CA GLN A 48 24.01 2.95 4.38
C GLN A 48 25.51 2.65 4.35
N VAL A 49 25.89 1.37 4.20
CA VAL A 49 27.30 0.97 4.05
C VAL A 49 27.96 1.65 2.86
N LYS A 50 27.26 1.77 1.72
CA LYS A 50 27.78 2.48 0.55
C LYS A 50 27.92 3.97 0.80
N GLN A 51 26.96 4.58 1.49
CA GLN A 51 27.06 5.99 1.90
C GLN A 51 28.29 6.24 2.79
N ASP A 52 28.48 5.42 3.83
CA ASP A 52 29.61 5.56 4.74
C ASP A 52 30.95 5.37 4.01
N ALA A 53 31.01 4.41 3.07
CA ALA A 53 32.18 4.18 2.23
C ALA A 53 32.50 5.35 1.29
N VAL A 54 31.48 6.01 0.73
CA VAL A 54 31.66 7.21 -0.10
C VAL A 54 32.17 8.37 0.77
N LEU A 55 31.54 8.63 1.91
CA LEU A 55 31.91 9.72 2.80
C LEU A 55 33.29 9.55 3.44
N ALA A 56 33.75 8.31 3.63
CA ALA A 56 35.09 8.00 4.16
C ALA A 56 36.22 8.27 3.14
N ASN A 57 35.92 8.37 1.85
CA ASN A 57 36.90 8.55 0.79
C ASN A 57 36.67 9.90 0.06
N PRO A 58 37.17 11.02 0.59
CA PRO A 58 37.02 12.31 -0.07
C PRO A 58 37.84 12.38 -1.38
N PRO A 59 37.32 13.04 -2.43
CA PRO A 59 38.08 13.34 -3.65
C PRO A 59 39.35 14.15 -3.38
N ASP A 60 40.35 14.03 -4.25
CA ASP A 60 41.51 14.92 -4.23
C ASP A 60 41.15 16.30 -4.79
N TRP A 61 40.63 17.14 -3.90
CA TRP A 61 40.20 18.49 -4.22
C TRP A 61 41.33 19.38 -4.75
N LYS A 62 42.58 19.16 -4.32
CA LYS A 62 43.73 19.94 -4.78
C LYS A 62 44.06 19.63 -6.23
N THR A 63 43.94 18.38 -6.64
CA THR A 63 44.13 17.98 -8.05
C THR A 63 43.04 18.56 -8.94
N LEU A 64 41.77 18.55 -8.48
CA LEU A 64 40.66 19.14 -9.22
C LEU A 64 40.79 20.67 -9.38
N GLU A 65 41.26 21.37 -8.34
CA GLU A 65 41.56 22.81 -8.41
C GLU A 65 42.73 23.09 -9.37
N LYS A 66 43.81 22.31 -9.31
CA LYS A 66 44.94 22.45 -10.24
C LYS A 66 44.54 22.19 -11.70
N ALA A 67 43.58 21.30 -11.92
CA ALA A 67 43.02 21.00 -13.24
C ALA A 67 42.07 22.09 -13.75
N GLY A 68 41.77 23.13 -12.96
CA GLY A 68 40.85 24.21 -13.32
C GLY A 68 39.37 23.81 -13.24
N VAL A 69 39.05 22.66 -12.66
CA VAL A 69 37.66 22.19 -12.47
C VAL A 69 37.00 22.92 -11.31
N LEU A 70 37.78 23.30 -10.28
CA LEU A 70 37.31 24.05 -9.13
C LEU A 70 37.87 25.49 -9.13
N PRO A 71 37.09 26.47 -8.65
CA PRO A 71 37.60 27.82 -8.37
C PRO A 71 38.76 27.81 -7.37
N ALA A 72 39.66 28.78 -7.50
CA ALA A 72 40.79 28.94 -6.59
C ALA A 72 40.33 29.18 -5.14
N GLY A 73 40.95 28.50 -4.18
CA GLY A 73 40.63 28.52 -2.75
C GLY A 73 39.62 27.46 -2.31
N LEU A 74 38.83 26.89 -3.24
CA LEU A 74 37.72 26.00 -2.88
C LEU A 74 38.20 24.63 -2.39
N SER A 75 39.38 24.16 -2.83
CA SER A 75 39.92 22.87 -2.37
C SER A 75 40.16 22.86 -0.86
N ALA A 76 40.56 23.99 -0.28
CA ALA A 76 40.80 24.13 1.15
C ALA A 76 39.50 24.12 1.96
N VAL A 77 38.39 24.56 1.36
CA VAL A 77 37.05 24.50 1.95
C VAL A 77 36.51 23.07 1.89
N LEU A 78 36.54 22.44 0.71
CA LEU A 78 36.02 21.09 0.50
C LEU A 78 36.82 20.01 1.27
N SER A 79 38.12 20.23 1.47
CA SER A 79 38.94 19.32 2.29
C SER A 79 38.58 19.35 3.79
N LYS A 80 37.79 20.32 4.24
CA LYS A 80 37.30 20.40 5.63
C LYS A 80 35.97 19.68 5.84
N ILE A 81 35.34 19.16 4.79
CA ILE A 81 34.10 18.39 4.91
C ILE A 81 34.38 17.17 5.78
N ASN A 82 33.70 17.11 6.92
CA ASN A 82 33.78 16.00 7.85
C ASN A 82 32.36 15.42 8.03
N PRO A 83 32.15 14.11 7.77
CA PRO A 83 30.87 13.46 8.00
C PRO A 83 30.32 13.63 9.42
N LEU A 84 31.19 13.85 10.41
CA LEU A 84 30.82 14.07 11.81
C LEU A 84 30.34 15.50 12.13
N CYS A 85 30.53 16.46 11.21
CA CYS A 85 30.21 17.88 11.39
C CYS A 85 29.48 18.45 10.15
N LEU A 86 28.57 17.68 9.55
CA LEU A 86 27.85 18.11 8.35
C LEU A 86 26.93 19.32 8.58
N ASP A 87 26.49 19.57 9.82
CA ASP A 87 25.68 20.75 10.16
C ASP A 87 26.45 22.06 9.98
N GLU A 88 27.71 22.12 10.43
CA GLU A 88 28.57 23.30 10.22
C GLU A 88 28.83 23.54 8.71
N PHE A 89 28.96 22.45 7.95
CA PHE A 89 29.10 22.54 6.50
C PHE A 89 27.80 22.99 5.81
N ALA A 90 26.64 22.56 6.32
CA ALA A 90 25.35 23.00 5.82
C ALA A 90 25.15 24.52 6.00
N GLU A 91 25.54 25.07 7.15
CA GLU A 91 25.52 26.51 7.40
C GLU A 91 26.47 27.27 6.46
N MET A 92 27.67 26.71 6.21
CA MET A 92 28.61 27.28 5.25
C MET A 92 28.06 27.28 3.82
N LEU A 93 27.42 26.19 3.39
CA LEU A 93 26.75 26.12 2.10
C LEU A 93 25.62 27.14 1.98
N ALA A 94 24.86 27.35 3.06
CA ALA A 94 23.79 28.34 3.08
C ALA A 94 24.33 29.78 2.97
N ALA A 95 25.53 30.04 3.51
CA ALA A 95 26.16 31.35 3.49
C ALA A 95 26.96 31.65 2.20
N ASP A 96 27.37 30.64 1.44
CA ASP A 96 28.24 30.79 0.26
C ASP A 96 27.60 30.22 -1.04
N PRO A 97 26.93 31.07 -1.83
CA PRO A 97 26.35 30.67 -3.11
C PRO A 97 27.38 30.21 -4.16
N ASP A 98 28.63 30.68 -4.10
CA ASP A 98 29.68 30.28 -5.04
C ASP A 98 30.11 28.83 -4.77
N LEU A 99 30.19 28.44 -3.49
CA LEU A 99 30.44 27.06 -3.08
C LEU A 99 29.34 26.12 -3.57
N VAL A 100 28.06 26.50 -3.43
CA VAL A 100 26.93 25.70 -3.93
C VAL A 100 27.00 25.55 -5.45
N ARG A 101 27.24 26.64 -6.19
CA ARG A 101 27.37 26.60 -7.66
C ARG A 101 28.51 25.69 -8.11
N ALA A 102 29.65 25.75 -7.41
CA ALA A 102 30.78 24.88 -7.70
C ALA A 102 30.47 23.40 -7.45
N LEU A 103 29.80 23.06 -6.34
CA LEU A 103 29.37 21.69 -6.06
C LEU A 103 28.36 21.18 -7.09
N VAL A 104 27.37 21.98 -7.46
CA VAL A 104 26.39 21.57 -8.47
C VAL A 104 27.02 21.43 -9.86
N ALA A 105 28.02 22.25 -10.19
CA ALA A 105 28.80 22.08 -11.41
C ALA A 105 29.57 20.75 -11.44
N LEU A 106 30.06 20.27 -10.29
CA LEU A 106 30.72 18.95 -10.19
C LEU A 106 29.78 17.77 -10.47
N VAL A 107 28.45 17.93 -10.39
CA VAL A 107 27.49 16.89 -10.79
C VAL A 107 27.64 16.52 -12.27
N ARG A 108 28.14 17.46 -13.09
CA ARG A 108 28.43 17.27 -14.52
C ARG A 108 29.83 16.72 -14.81
N LEU A 109 30.62 16.39 -13.79
CA LEU A 109 32.02 16.03 -14.00
C LEU A 109 32.15 14.67 -14.70
N GLU A 110 32.42 14.72 -16.01
CA GLU A 110 32.65 13.53 -16.82
C GLU A 110 33.94 12.79 -16.40
N GLY A 111 33.90 11.45 -16.44
CA GLY A 111 35.07 10.61 -16.18
C GLY A 111 35.49 10.46 -14.70
N ASN A 112 34.83 11.16 -13.76
CA ASN A 112 35.14 11.05 -12.32
C ASN A 112 33.87 10.83 -11.48
N LEU A 113 33.29 9.63 -11.63
CA LEU A 113 32.08 9.22 -10.92
C LEU A 113 32.23 9.27 -9.39
N HIS A 114 33.43 8.99 -8.87
CA HIS A 114 33.71 9.06 -7.44
C HIS A 114 33.46 10.46 -6.86
N THR A 115 33.90 11.50 -7.58
CA THR A 115 33.68 12.89 -7.16
C THR A 115 32.19 13.25 -7.23
N VAL A 116 31.51 12.87 -8.32
CA VAL A 116 30.07 13.07 -8.47
C VAL A 116 29.29 12.40 -7.33
N GLN A 117 29.63 11.14 -7.02
CA GLN A 117 29.06 10.38 -5.90
C GLN A 117 29.25 11.10 -4.57
N TYR A 118 30.49 11.50 -4.25
CA TYR A 118 30.78 12.19 -3.00
C TYR A 118 29.96 13.48 -2.85
N VAL A 119 29.95 14.31 -3.89
CA VAL A 119 29.22 15.58 -3.88
C VAL A 119 27.71 15.37 -3.74
N LEU A 120 27.13 14.44 -4.50
CA LEU A 120 25.71 14.12 -4.38
C LEU A 120 25.35 13.60 -3.00
N THR A 121 26.19 12.75 -2.41
CA THR A 121 25.98 12.24 -1.05
C THR A 121 25.98 13.38 -0.05
N VAL A 122 27.00 14.26 -0.07
CA VAL A 122 27.08 15.41 0.83
C VAL A 122 25.87 16.33 0.66
N LEU A 123 25.51 16.69 -0.57
CA LEU A 123 24.35 17.56 -0.82
C LEU A 123 23.04 16.92 -0.34
N CYS A 124 22.85 15.61 -0.54
CA CYS A 124 21.67 14.90 -0.07
C CYS A 124 21.60 14.88 1.47
N GLU A 125 22.72 14.67 2.16
CA GLU A 125 22.75 14.68 3.64
C GLU A 125 22.44 16.07 4.18
N VAL A 126 23.01 17.11 3.56
CA VAL A 126 22.75 18.51 3.93
C VAL A 126 21.25 18.79 3.89
N VAL A 127 20.57 18.42 2.80
CA VAL A 127 19.15 18.77 2.61
C VAL A 127 18.14 17.78 3.22
N ARG A 128 18.60 16.65 3.78
CA ARG A 128 17.70 15.57 4.23
C ARG A 128 16.81 16.02 5.39
N ASP A 129 17.42 16.69 6.37
CA ASP A 129 16.79 16.93 7.67
C ASP A 129 16.23 18.35 7.82
N ASP A 130 16.60 19.28 6.92
CA ASP A 130 16.15 20.67 6.99
C ASP A 130 15.80 21.23 5.60
N SER A 131 14.53 21.63 5.46
CA SER A 131 14.00 22.21 4.23
C SER A 131 14.52 23.60 3.91
N SER A 132 15.00 24.37 4.89
CA SER A 132 15.58 25.70 4.67
C SER A 132 16.85 25.63 3.79
N LYS A 133 17.59 24.53 3.90
CA LYS A 133 18.81 24.28 3.13
C LYS A 133 18.52 24.11 1.64
N TYR A 134 17.33 23.62 1.27
CA TYR A 134 16.90 23.62 -0.13
C TYR A 134 16.69 25.02 -0.68
N GLU A 135 16.23 25.99 0.13
CA GLU A 135 16.05 27.37 -0.30
C GLU A 135 17.40 28.00 -0.67
N ALA A 136 18.42 27.79 0.18
CA ALA A 136 19.78 28.20 -0.12
C ALA A 136 20.31 27.56 -1.40
N LEU A 137 20.16 26.23 -1.55
CA LEU A 137 20.56 25.52 -2.77
C LEU A 137 19.86 26.09 -4.01
N CYS A 138 18.54 26.26 -3.96
CA CYS A 138 17.75 26.77 -5.09
C CYS A 138 18.12 28.21 -5.46
N SER A 139 18.38 29.06 -4.46
CA SER A 139 18.78 30.45 -4.69
C SER A 139 20.12 30.56 -5.41
N ALA A 140 21.09 29.72 -5.05
CA ALA A 140 22.41 29.74 -5.63
C ALA A 140 22.44 29.24 -7.08
N VAL A 141 21.52 28.35 -7.45
CA VAL A 141 21.48 27.69 -8.76
C VAL A 141 20.39 28.23 -9.70
N ALA A 142 19.71 29.33 -9.33
CA ALA A 142 18.57 29.87 -10.06
C ALA A 142 18.87 30.20 -11.53
N ASP A 143 20.09 30.70 -11.82
CA ASP A 143 20.53 31.08 -13.17
C ASP A 143 21.28 29.94 -13.89
N SER A 144 21.26 28.72 -13.35
CA SER A 144 22.01 27.60 -13.91
C SER A 144 21.10 26.53 -14.51
N GLU A 145 21.62 25.82 -15.51
CA GLU A 145 20.94 24.73 -16.22
C GLU A 145 20.89 23.44 -15.37
N VAL A 146 20.39 23.52 -14.13
CA VAL A 146 20.37 22.41 -13.17
C VAL A 146 19.66 21.20 -13.75
N PHE A 147 18.51 21.40 -14.39
CA PHE A 147 17.75 20.29 -14.98
C PHE A 147 18.61 19.49 -15.97
N GLU A 148 19.27 20.16 -16.91
CA GLU A 148 20.12 19.49 -17.90
C GLU A 148 21.34 18.81 -17.26
N ALA A 149 21.87 19.37 -16.16
CA ALA A 149 22.96 18.74 -15.41
C ALA A 149 22.57 17.36 -14.88
N PHE A 150 21.45 17.30 -14.17
CA PHE A 150 20.98 16.07 -13.54
C PHE A 150 20.41 15.11 -14.57
N ARG A 151 19.75 15.62 -15.61
CA ARG A 151 19.26 14.82 -16.73
C ARG A 151 20.40 14.06 -17.41
N GLN A 152 21.47 14.75 -17.79
CA GLN A 152 22.62 14.14 -18.45
C GLN A 152 23.26 13.05 -17.58
N LEU A 153 23.40 13.33 -16.28
CA LEU A 153 23.90 12.32 -15.33
C LEU A 153 22.98 11.10 -15.27
N LEU A 154 21.67 11.30 -15.09
CA LEU A 154 20.70 10.22 -14.95
C LEU A 154 20.59 9.34 -16.22
N GLU A 155 20.88 9.89 -17.39
CA GLU A 155 20.88 9.17 -18.69
C GLU A 155 22.17 8.38 -18.97
N VAL A 156 23.17 8.42 -18.07
CA VAL A 156 24.39 7.63 -18.23
C VAL A 156 24.08 6.13 -18.16
N ALA A 157 24.33 5.42 -19.26
CA ALA A 157 23.90 4.03 -19.48
C ALA A 157 24.36 3.00 -18.43
N ASN A 158 25.47 3.27 -17.73
CA ASN A 158 26.03 2.38 -16.69
C ASN A 158 26.10 3.08 -15.33
N LEU A 159 25.24 4.07 -15.09
CA LEU A 159 25.17 4.71 -13.78
C LEU A 159 24.69 3.72 -12.72
N ASP A 160 25.41 3.62 -11.61
CA ASP A 160 25.00 2.75 -10.53
C ASP A 160 23.76 3.33 -9.81
N SER A 161 22.91 2.44 -9.28
CA SER A 161 21.63 2.83 -8.71
C SER A 161 21.77 3.78 -7.51
N TYR A 162 22.86 3.70 -6.74
CA TYR A 162 23.07 4.60 -5.61
C TYR A 162 23.25 6.06 -6.06
N THR A 163 24.06 6.28 -7.09
CA THR A 163 24.24 7.62 -7.68
C THR A 163 22.95 8.10 -8.34
N ALA A 164 22.27 7.24 -9.09
CA ALA A 164 21.00 7.57 -9.73
C ALA A 164 19.93 7.97 -8.71
N ASP A 165 19.80 7.21 -7.62
CA ASP A 165 18.82 7.46 -6.56
C ASP A 165 19.06 8.82 -5.89
N ARG A 166 20.32 9.15 -5.56
CA ARG A 166 20.69 10.44 -4.96
C ARG A 166 20.47 11.60 -5.94
N ALA A 167 20.81 11.43 -7.20
CA ALA A 167 20.58 12.45 -8.24
C ALA A 167 19.08 12.73 -8.42
N ALA A 168 18.24 11.68 -8.51
CA ALA A 168 16.80 11.82 -8.64
C ALA A 168 16.14 12.42 -7.39
N PHE A 169 16.59 12.03 -6.20
CA PHE A 169 16.12 12.61 -4.93
C PHE A 169 16.43 14.12 -4.87
N LEU A 170 17.67 14.52 -5.17
CA LEU A 170 18.06 15.92 -5.10
C LEU A 170 17.35 16.75 -6.18
N LEU A 171 17.28 16.26 -7.43
CA LEU A 171 16.58 16.96 -8.52
C LEU A 171 15.08 17.15 -8.20
N SER A 172 14.39 16.09 -7.75
CA SER A 172 12.98 16.20 -7.35
C SER A 172 12.78 17.15 -6.18
N GLY A 173 13.71 17.16 -5.21
CA GLY A 173 13.68 18.08 -4.08
C GLY A 173 13.85 19.56 -4.49
N LEU A 174 14.75 19.83 -5.45
CA LEU A 174 14.94 21.15 -6.05
C LEU A 174 13.70 21.59 -6.84
N MET A 175 13.10 20.70 -7.64
CA MET A 175 11.87 20.99 -8.39
C MET A 175 10.68 21.39 -7.50
N CYS A 176 10.65 20.95 -6.25
CA CYS A 176 9.57 21.25 -5.31
C CYS A 176 9.78 22.55 -4.54
N ARG A 177 11.02 23.04 -4.44
CA ARG A 177 11.39 24.15 -3.53
C ARG A 177 12.03 25.33 -4.23
N ALA A 178 12.37 25.19 -5.50
CA ALA A 178 12.78 26.31 -6.33
C ALA A 178 11.61 27.31 -6.48
N ARG A 179 11.95 28.56 -6.78
CA ARG A 179 10.96 29.61 -7.02
C ARG A 179 10.05 29.20 -8.19
N SER A 180 8.80 29.63 -8.13
CA SER A 180 7.84 29.36 -9.20
C SER A 180 8.42 29.81 -10.55
N GLY A 181 8.39 28.91 -11.54
CA GLY A 181 8.93 29.14 -12.88
C GLY A 181 10.39 28.73 -13.12
N THR A 182 11.14 28.27 -12.10
CA THR A 182 12.50 27.74 -12.30
C THR A 182 12.52 26.44 -13.10
N PHE A 183 11.54 25.57 -12.87
CA PHE A 183 11.35 24.34 -13.63
C PHE A 183 10.02 24.39 -14.36
N SER A 184 10.02 24.04 -15.65
CA SER A 184 8.79 23.94 -16.44
C SER A 184 8.05 22.62 -16.17
N ASP A 185 6.74 22.61 -16.37
CA ASP A 185 5.92 21.40 -16.24
C ASP A 185 6.46 20.25 -17.11
N SER A 186 6.98 20.57 -18.31
CA SER A 186 7.60 19.58 -19.21
C SER A 186 8.85 18.92 -18.63
N GLN A 187 9.63 19.65 -17.83
CA GLN A 187 10.83 19.11 -17.17
C GLN A 187 10.44 18.21 -15.99
N VAL A 188 9.40 18.58 -15.25
CA VAL A 188 8.85 17.75 -14.17
C VAL A 188 8.25 16.46 -14.75
N GLU A 189 7.47 16.57 -15.81
CA GLU A 189 6.91 15.42 -16.53
C GLU A 189 8.02 14.51 -17.08
N TYR A 190 9.10 15.07 -17.62
CA TYR A 190 10.25 14.29 -18.07
C TYR A 190 10.86 13.45 -16.94
N LEU A 191 11.06 14.05 -15.76
CA LEU A 191 11.58 13.34 -14.59
C LEU A 191 10.60 12.23 -14.19
N VAL A 192 9.31 12.52 -14.07
CA VAL A 192 8.26 11.54 -13.72
C VAL A 192 8.26 10.35 -14.68
N GLN A 193 8.30 10.60 -15.99
CA GLN A 193 8.37 9.54 -16.99
C GLN A 193 9.64 8.70 -16.85
N GLY A 194 10.77 9.32 -16.54
CA GLY A 194 12.03 8.62 -16.25
C GLY A 194 11.97 7.79 -14.96
N LEU A 195 11.31 8.26 -13.91
CA LEU A 195 11.11 7.51 -12.67
C LEU A 195 10.22 6.26 -12.88
N LEU A 196 9.17 6.37 -13.71
CA LEU A 196 8.24 5.28 -14.01
C LEU A 196 8.83 4.25 -14.98
N HIS A 197 9.37 4.73 -16.09
CA HIS A 197 9.73 3.90 -17.25
C HIS A 197 11.23 3.68 -17.42
N GLY A 198 12.06 4.27 -16.54
CA GLY A 198 13.52 4.31 -16.68
C GLY A 198 14.19 2.95 -16.89
N ARG A 199 13.65 1.87 -16.29
CA ARG A 199 14.15 0.50 -16.50
C ARG A 199 13.77 -0.11 -17.84
N ALA A 200 12.56 0.16 -18.35
CA ALA A 200 12.08 -0.41 -19.60
C ALA A 200 12.66 0.33 -20.83
N ALA A 201 13.04 1.60 -20.66
CA ALA A 201 13.64 2.43 -21.70
C ALA A 201 15.17 2.58 -21.57
N ASN A 202 15.80 1.88 -20.62
CA ASN A 202 17.24 1.97 -20.32
C ASN A 202 17.73 3.40 -20.03
N LYS A 203 16.84 4.26 -19.50
CA LYS A 203 17.13 5.67 -19.24
C LYS A 203 17.62 5.88 -17.81
N PHE A 204 16.82 5.57 -16.79
CA PHE A 204 17.21 5.79 -15.39
C PHE A 204 17.30 4.46 -14.62
N LEU A 205 18.51 4.12 -14.17
CA LEU A 205 18.83 2.87 -13.46
C LEU A 205 18.60 2.96 -11.94
N LEU A 206 17.41 3.42 -11.55
CA LEU A 206 17.02 3.65 -10.15
C LEU A 206 16.62 2.37 -9.43
N SER A 207 16.83 2.33 -8.11
CA SER A 207 16.19 1.34 -7.23
C SER A 207 14.71 1.67 -7.01
N GLU A 208 13.91 0.71 -6.54
CA GLU A 208 12.51 1.00 -6.18
C GLU A 208 12.43 2.03 -5.04
N GLY A 209 13.36 1.95 -4.07
CA GLY A 209 13.43 2.90 -2.97
C GLY A 209 13.72 4.33 -3.44
N GLY A 210 14.71 4.51 -4.33
CA GLY A 210 15.07 5.82 -4.87
C GLY A 210 13.97 6.45 -5.74
N ARG A 211 13.23 5.64 -6.50
CA ARG A 211 12.04 6.11 -7.22
C ARG A 211 10.99 6.67 -6.27
N LEU A 212 10.65 5.92 -5.23
CA LEU A 212 9.65 6.34 -4.27
C LEU A 212 10.11 7.57 -3.48
N ASP A 213 11.40 7.70 -3.15
CA ASP A 213 11.94 8.92 -2.52
C ASP A 213 11.72 10.15 -3.40
N ALA A 214 11.99 10.04 -4.70
CA ALA A 214 11.74 11.13 -5.64
C ALA A 214 10.24 11.45 -5.76
N PHE A 215 9.37 10.44 -5.82
CA PHE A 215 7.92 10.66 -5.81
C PHE A 215 7.41 11.31 -4.51
N VAL A 216 7.93 10.91 -3.36
CA VAL A 216 7.60 11.52 -2.06
C VAL A 216 7.93 13.01 -2.06
N ASN A 217 9.02 13.44 -2.70
CA ASN A 217 9.30 14.86 -2.89
C ASN A 217 8.22 15.52 -3.76
N LEU A 218 7.99 14.99 -4.96
CA LEU A 218 7.08 15.61 -5.93
C LEU A 218 5.63 15.68 -5.44
N LEU A 219 5.13 14.65 -4.75
CA LEU A 219 3.76 14.59 -4.23
C LEU A 219 3.49 15.56 -3.07
N LYS A 220 4.52 16.20 -2.49
CA LYS A 220 4.32 17.29 -1.52
C LYS A 220 3.70 18.53 -2.18
N ILE A 221 3.86 18.69 -3.48
CA ILE A 221 3.30 19.82 -4.24
C ILE A 221 1.93 19.44 -4.80
N ASP A 222 0.89 20.13 -4.34
CA ASP A 222 -0.50 19.86 -4.74
C ASP A 222 -0.69 19.87 -6.26
N GLY A 223 -0.05 20.83 -6.96
CA GLY A 223 -0.12 20.96 -8.42
C GLY A 223 0.49 19.79 -9.20
N TYR A 224 1.46 19.07 -8.62
CA TYR A 224 2.08 17.93 -9.28
C TYR A 224 1.26 16.64 -9.12
N ARG A 225 0.39 16.53 -8.10
CA ARG A 225 -0.34 15.28 -7.82
C ARG A 225 -1.22 14.81 -8.99
N PRO A 226 -2.06 15.66 -9.64
CA PRO A 226 -2.87 15.22 -10.77
C PRO A 226 -2.01 14.76 -11.96
N MET A 227 -0.99 15.54 -12.32
CA MET A 227 -0.06 15.19 -13.40
C MET A 227 0.63 13.85 -13.17
N ILE A 228 1.11 13.60 -11.94
CA ILE A 228 1.76 12.32 -11.58
C ILE A 228 0.75 11.18 -11.61
N TRP A 229 -0.46 11.40 -11.12
CA TRP A 229 -1.51 10.39 -11.09
C TRP A 229 -1.95 9.95 -12.50
N ASP A 230 -2.07 10.92 -13.41
CA ASP A 230 -2.46 10.68 -14.81
C ASP A 230 -1.35 10.00 -15.63
N CYS A 231 -0.11 10.02 -15.15
CA CYS A 231 0.98 9.28 -15.77
C CYS A 231 0.76 7.76 -15.65
N ARG A 232 0.66 7.10 -16.81
CA ARG A 232 0.50 5.64 -16.92
C ARG A 232 1.56 4.91 -16.11
N GLY A 233 1.12 4.00 -15.23
CA GLY A 233 2.01 3.14 -14.45
C GLY A 233 2.28 3.62 -13.02
N PHE A 234 1.92 4.86 -12.67
CA PHE A 234 2.13 5.36 -11.31
C PHE A 234 1.25 4.65 -10.26
N PRO A 235 -0.08 4.50 -10.43
CA PRO A 235 -0.90 3.74 -9.48
C PRO A 235 -0.43 2.30 -9.32
N GLU A 236 -0.01 1.64 -10.42
CA GLU A 236 0.50 0.28 -10.40
C GLU A 236 1.86 0.18 -9.67
N LEU A 237 2.72 1.18 -9.82
CA LEU A 237 3.99 1.27 -9.09
C LEU A 237 3.76 1.39 -7.59
N VAL A 238 2.81 2.25 -7.17
CA VAL A 238 2.45 2.40 -5.75
C VAL A 238 1.88 1.09 -5.21
N LEU A 239 0.90 0.51 -5.90
CA LEU A 239 0.24 -0.73 -5.48
C LEU A 239 1.24 -1.89 -5.32
N ARG A 240 2.14 -2.08 -6.29
CA ARG A 240 3.17 -3.13 -6.23
C ARG A 240 4.11 -2.96 -5.04
N ASN A 241 4.42 -1.71 -4.66
CA ASN A 241 5.32 -1.41 -3.56
C ASN A 241 4.64 -1.39 -2.18
N LEU A 242 3.31 -1.49 -2.11
CA LEU A 242 2.56 -1.79 -0.88
C LEU A 242 2.58 -3.31 -0.58
N SER A 243 3.78 -3.88 -0.56
CA SER A 243 3.98 -5.31 -0.30
C SER A 243 4.89 -5.52 0.91
N LEU A 244 4.44 -6.39 1.82
CA LEU A 244 5.20 -6.79 3.01
C LEU A 244 6.42 -7.67 2.66
N THR A 245 6.52 -8.11 1.40
CA THR A 245 7.69 -8.83 0.90
C THR A 245 8.90 -7.94 0.62
N LEU A 246 8.70 -6.61 0.64
CA LEU A 246 9.71 -5.59 0.35
C LEU A 246 10.32 -5.02 1.63
N PRO A 247 11.48 -4.33 1.57
CA PRO A 247 12.08 -3.73 2.74
C PRO A 247 11.15 -2.72 3.40
N ALA A 248 11.19 -2.62 4.72
CA ALA A 248 10.31 -1.75 5.48
C ALA A 248 10.44 -0.26 5.08
N SER A 249 11.62 0.19 4.63
CA SER A 249 11.82 1.52 4.05
C SER A 249 11.08 1.73 2.73
N VAL A 250 11.05 0.74 1.85
CA VAL A 250 10.35 0.81 0.56
C VAL A 250 8.84 0.84 0.81
N LEU A 251 8.36 -0.06 1.68
CA LEU A 251 6.96 -0.11 2.08
C LEU A 251 6.51 1.21 2.73
N TYR A 252 7.34 1.77 3.62
CA TYR A 252 7.08 3.08 4.24
C TYR A 252 6.94 4.18 3.19
N LYS A 253 7.85 4.26 2.20
CA LYS A 253 7.79 5.29 1.15
C LYS A 253 6.57 5.13 0.24
N ALA A 254 6.20 3.89 -0.10
CA ALA A 254 4.98 3.62 -0.85
C ALA A 254 3.73 4.06 -0.08
N MET A 255 3.65 3.71 1.21
CA MET A 255 2.57 4.16 2.09
C MET A 255 2.56 5.69 2.24
N PHE A 256 3.73 6.34 2.26
CA PHE A 256 3.85 7.79 2.29
C PHE A 256 3.35 8.44 0.99
N CYS A 257 3.64 7.87 -0.18
CA CYS A 257 3.03 8.32 -1.44
C CYS A 257 1.50 8.29 -1.36
N VAL A 258 0.92 7.20 -0.84
CA VAL A 258 -0.54 7.11 -0.64
C VAL A 258 -1.02 8.19 0.33
N TRP A 259 -0.32 8.39 1.45
CA TRP A 259 -0.69 9.41 2.42
C TRP A 259 -0.76 10.80 1.78
N LEU A 260 0.26 11.18 1.00
CA LEU A 260 0.30 12.46 0.29
C LEU A 260 -0.87 12.61 -0.71
N LEU A 261 -1.26 11.54 -1.39
CA LEU A 261 -2.41 11.55 -2.31
C LEU A 261 -3.75 11.71 -1.57
N THR A 262 -3.89 11.10 -0.38
CA THR A 262 -5.14 11.16 0.39
C THR A 262 -5.49 12.53 0.96
N PHE A 263 -4.61 13.53 0.86
CA PHE A 263 -4.94 14.92 1.20
C PHE A 263 -5.86 15.58 0.18
N HIS A 264 -6.00 15.02 -1.02
CA HIS A 264 -6.89 15.56 -2.05
C HIS A 264 -8.07 14.61 -2.28
N ASP A 265 -9.27 15.03 -1.84
CA ASP A 265 -10.46 14.19 -1.76
C ASP A 265 -10.83 13.51 -3.10
N ALA A 266 -10.54 14.14 -4.24
CA ALA A 266 -10.78 13.56 -5.56
C ALA A 266 -10.00 12.27 -5.86
N PHE A 267 -8.89 11.99 -5.16
CA PHE A 267 -8.15 10.74 -5.33
C PHE A 267 -8.72 9.60 -4.50
N LEU A 268 -9.49 9.86 -3.44
CA LEU A 268 -9.95 8.80 -2.52
C LEU A 268 -10.78 7.70 -3.24
N PRO A 269 -11.74 8.03 -4.12
CA PRO A 269 -12.47 7.01 -4.88
C PRO A 269 -11.55 6.25 -5.85
N GLN A 270 -10.60 6.93 -6.47
CA GLN A 270 -9.69 6.36 -7.46
C GLN A 270 -8.68 5.40 -6.79
N LEU A 271 -8.17 5.74 -5.61
CA LEU A 271 -7.36 4.86 -4.78
C LEU A 271 -8.12 3.57 -4.43
N ASN A 272 -9.42 3.68 -4.19
CA ASN A 272 -10.28 2.53 -3.93
C ASN A 272 -10.43 1.63 -5.16
N GLU A 273 -10.78 2.23 -6.31
CA GLU A 273 -10.95 1.52 -7.59
C GLU A 273 -9.68 0.79 -8.02
N LYS A 274 -8.50 1.38 -7.79
CA LYS A 274 -7.20 0.78 -8.11
C LYS A 274 -6.76 -0.30 -7.10
N GLY A 275 -7.57 -0.64 -6.10
CA GLY A 275 -7.24 -1.64 -5.08
C GLY A 275 -6.16 -1.19 -4.08
N ILE A 276 -5.75 0.08 -4.11
CA ILE A 276 -4.72 0.61 -3.20
C ILE A 276 -5.24 0.64 -1.77
N VAL A 277 -6.51 0.98 -1.54
CA VAL A 277 -7.13 0.96 -0.20
C VAL A 277 -7.05 -0.44 0.42
N VAL A 278 -7.35 -1.50 -0.36
CA VAL A 278 -7.23 -2.88 0.10
C VAL A 278 -5.78 -3.21 0.51
N ALA A 279 -4.80 -2.82 -0.32
CA ALA A 279 -3.39 -3.03 -0.01
C ALA A 279 -2.96 -2.29 1.27
N VAL A 280 -3.44 -1.06 1.49
CA VAL A 280 -3.21 -0.32 2.75
C VAL A 280 -3.75 -1.10 3.95
N CYS A 281 -4.99 -1.63 3.85
CA CYS A 281 -5.58 -2.42 4.93
C CYS A 281 -4.77 -3.70 5.22
N VAL A 282 -4.25 -4.38 4.21
CA VAL A 282 -3.37 -5.55 4.38
C VAL A 282 -2.09 -5.17 5.11
N VAL A 283 -1.46 -4.05 4.74
CA VAL A 283 -0.25 -3.56 5.43
C VAL A 283 -0.54 -3.24 6.90
N LEU A 284 -1.68 -2.63 7.22
CA LEU A 284 -2.09 -2.35 8.60
C LEU A 284 -2.33 -3.63 9.42
N LYS A 285 -2.85 -4.69 8.79
CA LYS A 285 -3.09 -6.00 9.45
C LYS A 285 -1.78 -6.65 9.90
N GLU A 286 -0.80 -6.69 9.00
CA GLU A 286 0.34 -7.59 9.12
C GLU A 286 1.64 -6.88 9.52
N SER A 287 1.80 -5.59 9.23
CA SER A 287 3.01 -4.88 9.61
C SER A 287 3.07 -4.61 11.11
N ARG A 288 4.29 -4.64 11.66
CA ARG A 288 4.61 -4.17 13.02
C ARG A 288 5.75 -3.14 13.02
N VAL A 289 6.06 -2.59 11.84
CA VAL A 289 7.04 -1.53 11.72
C VAL A 289 6.39 -0.21 12.09
N GLU A 290 6.82 0.34 13.22
CA GLU A 290 6.29 1.57 13.84
C GLU A 290 6.07 2.72 12.84
N LYS A 291 7.09 3.09 12.07
CA LYS A 291 6.99 4.14 11.05
C LYS A 291 5.96 3.85 9.95
N VAL A 292 5.76 2.58 9.58
CA VAL A 292 4.79 2.15 8.55
C VAL A 292 3.38 2.22 9.11
N ILE A 293 3.18 1.78 10.36
CA ILE A 293 1.88 1.86 11.02
C ILE A 293 1.46 3.32 11.22
N ARG A 294 2.35 4.19 11.70
CA ARG A 294 2.04 5.63 11.87
C ARG A 294 1.55 6.27 10.58
N VAL A 295 2.28 6.10 9.48
CA VAL A 295 1.84 6.66 8.19
C VAL A 295 0.55 5.98 7.70
N GLY A 296 0.38 4.68 7.93
CA GLY A 296 -0.84 3.94 7.62
C GLY A 296 -2.08 4.44 8.39
N LEU A 297 -1.93 4.82 9.66
CA LEU A 297 -3.00 5.45 10.44
C LEU A 297 -3.37 6.83 9.88
N GLY A 298 -2.37 7.61 9.44
CA GLY A 298 -2.59 8.87 8.74
C GLY A 298 -3.35 8.70 7.41
N VAL A 299 -3.01 7.66 6.63
CA VAL A 299 -3.75 7.27 5.42
C VAL A 299 -5.19 6.93 5.77
N LEU A 300 -5.38 6.05 6.76
CA LEU A 300 -6.70 5.60 7.20
C LEU A 300 -7.58 6.78 7.59
N HIS A 301 -7.05 7.71 8.40
CA HIS A 301 -7.78 8.91 8.82
C HIS A 301 -8.36 9.70 7.64
N ASN A 302 -7.58 9.89 6.58
CA ASN A 302 -8.05 10.58 5.38
C ASN A 302 -9.03 9.75 4.55
N LEU A 303 -8.80 8.43 4.42
CA LEU A 303 -9.70 7.53 3.70
C LEU A 303 -11.13 7.52 4.29
N LEU A 304 -11.27 7.73 5.61
CA LEU A 304 -12.59 7.80 6.26
C LEU A 304 -13.46 8.98 5.83
N LYS A 305 -12.93 9.91 5.02
CA LYS A 305 -13.70 10.99 4.38
C LYS A 305 -14.51 10.51 3.17
N CYS A 306 -14.16 9.36 2.59
CA CYS A 306 -14.78 8.80 1.38
C CYS A 306 -15.57 7.52 1.70
N ASP A 307 -16.86 7.51 1.39
CA ASP A 307 -17.74 6.37 1.70
C ASP A 307 -17.29 5.07 1.01
N ALA A 308 -16.85 5.12 -0.25
CA ALA A 308 -16.36 3.93 -0.94
C ALA A 308 -15.12 3.32 -0.25
N SER A 309 -14.23 4.17 0.28
CA SER A 309 -13.06 3.72 1.04
C SER A 309 -13.46 3.19 2.42
N VAL A 310 -14.43 3.83 3.10
CA VAL A 310 -14.97 3.36 4.38
C VAL A 310 -15.54 1.95 4.25
N GLU A 311 -16.34 1.69 3.20
CA GLU A 311 -16.86 0.35 2.89
C GLU A 311 -15.75 -0.70 2.83
N THR A 312 -14.74 -0.45 2.00
CA THR A 312 -13.61 -1.37 1.84
C THR A 312 -12.85 -1.55 3.16
N VAL A 313 -12.66 -0.50 3.96
CA VAL A 313 -12.02 -0.60 5.28
C VAL A 313 -12.84 -1.47 6.25
N ILE A 314 -14.17 -1.39 6.21
CA ILE A 314 -15.09 -2.21 7.01
C ILE A 314 -15.04 -3.67 6.55
N GLU A 315 -15.12 -3.93 5.24
CA GLU A 315 -15.00 -5.27 4.65
C GLU A 315 -13.67 -5.93 4.99
N GLN A 316 -12.59 -5.14 5.03
CA GLN A 316 -11.28 -5.59 5.45
C GLN A 316 -11.17 -5.77 6.98
N ASN A 317 -12.22 -5.52 7.76
CA ASN A 317 -12.26 -5.73 9.21
C ASN A 317 -11.14 -4.97 9.96
N VAL A 318 -10.82 -3.75 9.52
CA VAL A 318 -9.74 -2.93 10.11
C VAL A 318 -10.06 -2.55 11.56
N ALA A 319 -11.33 -2.50 11.97
CA ALA A 319 -11.69 -2.21 13.36
C ALA A 319 -11.08 -3.22 14.35
N GLN A 320 -11.10 -4.52 14.02
CA GLN A 320 -10.45 -5.54 14.84
C GLN A 320 -8.93 -5.38 14.84
N VAL A 321 -8.35 -4.97 13.70
CA VAL A 321 -6.90 -4.73 13.57
C VAL A 321 -6.46 -3.60 14.50
N LEU A 322 -7.17 -2.47 14.52
CA LEU A 322 -6.85 -1.35 15.39
C LEU A 322 -6.92 -1.73 16.87
N ALA A 323 -7.93 -2.53 17.26
CA ALA A 323 -8.02 -3.07 18.60
C ALA A 323 -6.81 -3.93 18.97
N LEU A 324 -6.32 -4.77 18.04
CA LEU A 324 -5.10 -5.56 18.26
C LEU A 324 -3.85 -4.68 18.36
N LEU A 325 -3.72 -3.67 17.49
CA LEU A 325 -2.59 -2.73 17.51
C LEU A 325 -2.52 -1.94 18.83
N GLU A 326 -3.64 -1.67 19.50
CA GLU A 326 -3.63 -1.01 20.82
C GLU A 326 -2.95 -1.86 21.91
N PHE A 327 -3.00 -3.18 21.81
CA PHE A 327 -2.34 -4.10 22.75
C PHE A 327 -0.88 -4.44 22.40
N GLU A 328 -0.40 -3.99 21.23
CA GLU A 328 0.99 -4.14 20.84
C GLU A 328 1.93 -3.24 21.66
N LYS A 329 3.22 -3.58 21.67
CA LYS A 329 4.25 -2.81 22.37
C LYS A 329 4.93 -1.83 21.43
N TRP A 330 4.51 -0.56 21.49
CA TRP A 330 5.11 0.54 20.74
C TRP A 330 6.15 1.27 21.59
N ARG A 331 7.21 1.77 20.95
CA ARG A 331 8.24 2.59 21.63
C ARG A 331 7.81 4.04 21.74
N ASP A 332 7.19 4.56 20.68
CA ASP A 332 6.58 5.87 20.65
C ASP A 332 5.20 5.86 21.33
N GLY A 333 5.08 6.62 22.42
CA GLY A 333 3.85 6.73 23.21
C GLY A 333 2.68 7.36 22.44
N ASP A 334 2.96 8.27 21.52
CA ASP A 334 1.93 8.98 20.74
C ASP A 334 1.21 8.02 19.79
N MET A 335 1.82 6.88 19.47
CA MET A 335 1.19 5.84 18.65
C MET A 335 -0.12 5.31 19.28
N TYR A 336 -0.17 5.19 20.61
CA TYR A 336 -1.37 4.72 21.29
C TYR A 336 -2.54 5.70 21.11
N ASP A 337 -2.26 7.00 21.13
CA ASP A 337 -3.26 8.04 20.93
C ASP A 337 -3.72 8.08 19.46
N ASP A 338 -2.80 7.94 18.50
CA ASP A 338 -3.12 7.82 17.07
C ASP A 338 -4.03 6.60 16.80
N ILE A 339 -3.72 5.45 17.40
CA ILE A 339 -4.52 4.22 17.26
C ILE A 339 -5.92 4.42 17.84
N ARG A 340 -6.02 4.96 19.07
CA ARG A 340 -7.33 5.22 19.72
C ARG A 340 -8.18 6.20 18.93
N LEU A 341 -7.56 7.25 18.39
CA LEU A 341 -8.24 8.23 17.54
C LEU A 341 -8.78 7.55 16.28
N ALA A 342 -7.95 6.75 15.60
CA ALA A 342 -8.36 6.00 14.42
C ALA A 342 -9.50 5.01 14.74
N THR A 343 -9.43 4.30 15.86
CA THR A 343 -10.49 3.38 16.32
C THR A 343 -11.81 4.13 16.52
N SER A 344 -11.77 5.24 17.27
CA SER A 344 -12.97 6.04 17.55
C SER A 344 -13.62 6.57 16.27
N HIS A 345 -12.82 7.10 15.33
CA HIS A 345 -13.32 7.60 14.06
C HIS A 345 -13.91 6.49 13.17
N LEU A 346 -13.24 5.34 13.09
CA LEU A 346 -13.74 4.20 12.32
C LEU A 346 -15.05 3.68 12.93
N GLU A 347 -15.14 3.55 14.25
CA GLU A 347 -16.39 3.15 14.90
C GLU A 347 -17.53 4.14 14.67
N GLN A 348 -17.26 5.45 14.71
CA GLN A 348 -18.25 6.46 14.37
C GLN A 348 -18.72 6.30 12.93
N LYS A 349 -17.78 6.07 12.00
CA LYS A 349 -18.11 5.83 10.60
C LYS A 349 -18.90 4.55 10.40
N ILE A 350 -18.56 3.45 11.10
CA ILE A 350 -19.35 2.21 11.11
C ILE A 350 -20.78 2.47 11.60
N ARG A 351 -20.94 3.23 12.70
CA ARG A 351 -22.26 3.61 13.22
C ARG A 351 -23.05 4.50 12.26
N GLN A 352 -22.39 5.39 11.51
CA GLN A 352 -23.01 6.23 10.49
C GLN A 352 -23.31 5.44 9.20
N PHE A 353 -22.49 4.45 8.89
CA PHE A 353 -22.71 3.46 7.84
C PHE A 353 -23.84 2.50 8.17
N ASN A 354 -24.33 2.47 9.41
CA ASN A 354 -25.53 1.71 9.73
C ASN A 354 -26.66 2.20 8.84
N ASN A 355 -27.28 1.39 7.99
CA ASN A 355 -26.98 0.07 7.44
C ASN A 355 -28.12 -0.17 6.43
N PHE A 356 -29.32 0.28 6.79
CA PHE A 356 -30.54 0.20 5.99
C PHE A 356 -30.54 1.03 4.70
N ASP A 357 -30.03 2.28 4.69
CA ASP A 357 -30.01 3.09 3.46
C ASP A 357 -29.05 2.51 2.40
N ARG A 358 -27.92 1.93 2.85
CA ARG A 358 -26.98 1.20 1.99
C ARG A 358 -27.60 -0.07 1.44
N TYR A 359 -28.25 -0.84 2.30
CA TYR A 359 -29.03 -2.00 1.91
C TYR A 359 -30.06 -1.62 0.83
N CYS A 360 -30.75 -0.48 1.00
CA CYS A 360 -31.69 0.03 0.00
C CYS A 360 -31.01 0.42 -1.32
N HIS A 361 -29.82 1.01 -1.27
CA HIS A 361 -29.03 1.39 -2.45
C HIS A 361 -28.51 0.16 -3.22
N GLU A 362 -28.03 -0.88 -2.51
CA GLU A 362 -27.65 -2.17 -3.10
C GLU A 362 -28.86 -2.83 -3.79
N LEU A 363 -30.02 -2.81 -3.13
CA LEU A 363 -31.29 -3.25 -3.71
C LEU A 363 -31.72 -2.46 -4.94
N ASP A 364 -31.46 -1.15 -4.98
CA ASP A 364 -31.76 -0.31 -6.14
C ASP A 364 -30.86 -0.63 -7.34
N LYS A 365 -29.60 -1.02 -7.10
CA LYS A 365 -28.71 -1.54 -8.15
C LYS A 365 -29.15 -2.91 -8.65
N GLY A 366 -29.82 -3.70 -7.80
CA GLY A 366 -30.32 -5.03 -8.13
C GLY A 366 -29.22 -6.11 -8.26
N GLN A 367 -28.02 -5.82 -7.73
CA GLN A 367 -26.91 -6.75 -7.62
C GLN A 367 -26.55 -6.87 -6.14
N LEU A 368 -26.84 -8.02 -5.53
CA LEU A 368 -26.60 -8.26 -4.11
C LEU A 368 -25.41 -9.21 -3.92
N THR A 369 -24.63 -8.97 -2.87
CA THR A 369 -23.48 -9.83 -2.52
C THR A 369 -23.46 -10.11 -1.03
N PHE A 370 -23.05 -11.32 -0.62
CA PHE A 370 -22.91 -11.62 0.80
C PHE A 370 -21.89 -10.66 1.45
N SER A 371 -22.40 -9.83 2.36
CA SER A 371 -21.64 -8.78 3.04
C SER A 371 -22.18 -8.59 4.46
N VAL A 372 -21.62 -7.64 5.20
CA VAL A 372 -22.11 -7.28 6.54
C VAL A 372 -23.59 -6.85 6.53
N LEU A 373 -24.10 -6.37 5.40
CA LEU A 373 -25.50 -5.96 5.20
C LEU A 373 -26.47 -7.16 5.14
N HIS A 374 -25.96 -8.35 4.80
CA HIS A 374 -26.74 -9.59 4.66
C HIS A 374 -26.36 -10.57 5.76
N SER A 375 -26.29 -10.08 7.00
CA SER A 375 -25.92 -10.86 8.17
C SER A 375 -27.03 -10.87 9.22
N GLU A 376 -27.09 -11.93 10.04
CA GLU A 376 -28.05 -12.00 11.14
C GLU A 376 -27.92 -10.79 12.08
N LYS A 377 -26.70 -10.31 12.32
CA LYS A 377 -26.46 -9.13 13.17
C LYS A 377 -27.11 -7.88 12.58
N PHE A 378 -26.90 -7.62 11.29
CA PHE A 378 -27.57 -6.52 10.58
C PHE A 378 -29.08 -6.61 10.71
N TRP A 379 -29.65 -7.80 10.45
CA TRP A 379 -31.09 -7.99 10.48
C TRP A 379 -31.63 -7.77 11.89
N ARG A 380 -31.00 -8.30 12.93
CA ARG A 380 -31.42 -8.04 14.33
C ARG A 380 -31.44 -6.55 14.68
N GLU A 381 -30.50 -5.78 14.15
CA GLU A 381 -30.40 -4.33 14.43
C GLU A 381 -31.38 -3.49 13.58
N ASN A 382 -31.67 -3.90 12.34
CA ASN A 382 -32.35 -3.04 11.35
C ASN A 382 -33.73 -3.56 10.90
N VAL A 383 -34.17 -4.75 11.33
CA VAL A 383 -35.38 -5.41 10.78
C VAL A 383 -36.64 -4.54 10.85
N MET A 384 -36.78 -3.66 11.85
CA MET A 384 -37.93 -2.76 11.97
C MET A 384 -37.93 -1.66 10.91
N ALA A 385 -36.76 -1.24 10.41
CA ALA A 385 -36.68 -0.23 9.34
C ALA A 385 -37.29 -0.71 8.02
N PHE A 386 -37.41 -2.03 7.83
CA PHE A 386 -38.03 -2.63 6.65
C PHE A 386 -39.53 -2.40 6.57
N GLU A 387 -40.19 -1.87 7.60
CA GLU A 387 -41.61 -1.45 7.53
C GLU A 387 -41.80 -0.19 6.65
N ASN A 388 -40.73 0.59 6.46
CA ASN A 388 -40.75 1.85 5.72
C ASN A 388 -41.31 1.69 4.29
N ASP A 389 -42.03 2.72 3.83
CA ASP A 389 -42.70 2.75 2.52
C ASP A 389 -43.56 1.50 2.24
N GLU A 390 -44.30 1.04 3.25
CA GLU A 390 -45.13 -0.17 3.17
C GLU A 390 -44.32 -1.42 2.73
N PHE A 391 -43.22 -1.69 3.42
CA PHE A 391 -42.34 -2.83 3.11
C PHE A 391 -41.75 -2.78 1.69
N ARG A 392 -41.41 -1.59 1.19
CA ARG A 392 -40.86 -1.39 -0.16
C ARG A 392 -39.59 -2.20 -0.42
N ALA A 393 -38.67 -2.26 0.53
CA ALA A 393 -37.43 -3.02 0.42
C ALA A 393 -37.70 -4.52 0.24
N ILE A 394 -38.63 -5.07 1.04
CA ILE A 394 -39.06 -6.48 0.91
C ILE A 394 -39.72 -6.72 -0.44
N LYS A 395 -40.62 -5.83 -0.89
CA LYS A 395 -41.25 -5.93 -2.22
C LYS A 395 -40.20 -5.97 -3.35
N LYS A 396 -39.10 -5.21 -3.23
CA LYS A 396 -37.99 -5.24 -4.20
C LYS A 396 -37.19 -6.55 -4.13
N LEU A 397 -36.85 -7.07 -2.94
CA LEU A 397 -36.20 -8.39 -2.81
C LEU A 397 -37.01 -9.49 -3.49
N VAL A 398 -38.31 -9.49 -3.24
CA VAL A 398 -39.22 -10.47 -3.83
C VAL A 398 -39.26 -10.33 -5.36
N LYS A 399 -39.18 -9.11 -5.89
CA LYS A 399 -39.08 -8.87 -7.33
C LYS A 399 -37.75 -9.40 -7.91
N LEU A 400 -36.64 -9.30 -7.18
CA LEU A 400 -35.34 -9.81 -7.64
C LEU A 400 -35.37 -11.32 -7.87
N LEU A 401 -36.17 -12.08 -7.10
CA LEU A 401 -36.38 -13.51 -7.37
C LEU A 401 -36.99 -13.79 -8.74
N ASP A 402 -37.81 -12.86 -9.26
CA ASP A 402 -38.46 -13.01 -10.56
C ASP A 402 -37.59 -12.45 -11.71
N THR A 403 -36.74 -11.44 -11.44
CA THR A 403 -36.06 -10.67 -12.49
C THR A 403 -34.55 -10.88 -12.59
N SER A 404 -33.89 -11.31 -11.52
CA SER A 404 -32.43 -11.48 -11.53
C SER A 404 -32.01 -12.82 -12.14
N THR A 405 -30.94 -12.80 -12.92
CA THR A 405 -30.27 -14.01 -13.43
C THR A 405 -28.97 -14.32 -12.69
N ASP A 406 -28.52 -13.40 -11.82
CA ASP A 406 -27.29 -13.55 -11.05
C ASP A 406 -27.50 -14.48 -9.86
N LYS A 407 -26.65 -15.50 -9.73
CA LYS A 407 -26.82 -16.58 -8.75
C LYS A 407 -26.56 -16.10 -7.33
N THR A 408 -25.53 -15.28 -7.13
CA THR A 408 -25.24 -14.69 -5.82
C THR A 408 -26.39 -13.81 -5.35
N THR A 409 -26.91 -12.95 -6.23
CA THR A 409 -28.07 -12.10 -5.92
C THR A 409 -29.30 -12.92 -5.51
N LEU A 410 -29.59 -14.03 -6.21
CA LEU A 410 -30.72 -14.90 -5.87
C LEU A 410 -30.52 -15.60 -4.51
N ALA A 411 -29.32 -16.09 -4.22
CA ALA A 411 -28.99 -16.72 -2.94
C ALA A 411 -29.15 -15.73 -1.78
N VAL A 412 -28.59 -14.52 -1.92
CA VAL A 412 -28.70 -13.45 -0.91
C VAL A 412 -30.15 -13.03 -0.70
N ALA A 413 -30.94 -12.88 -1.77
CA ALA A 413 -32.35 -12.53 -1.66
C ALA A 413 -33.16 -13.59 -0.89
N CYS A 414 -32.88 -14.89 -1.14
CA CYS A 414 -33.49 -15.99 -0.37
C CYS A 414 -33.10 -15.92 1.11
N TYR A 415 -31.82 -15.75 1.42
CA TYR A 415 -31.31 -15.62 2.79
C TYR A 415 -32.04 -14.49 3.54
N ASP A 416 -32.07 -13.30 2.95
CA ASP A 416 -32.65 -12.09 3.52
C ASP A 416 -34.15 -12.21 3.78
N LEU A 417 -34.90 -12.78 2.85
CA LEU A 417 -36.34 -13.04 3.04
C LEU A 417 -36.59 -14.02 4.18
N GLY A 418 -35.68 -14.97 4.39
CA GLY A 418 -35.70 -15.88 5.52
C GLY A 418 -35.42 -15.18 6.86
N GLU A 419 -34.43 -14.29 6.90
CA GLU A 419 -34.13 -13.48 8.08
C GLU A 419 -35.29 -12.53 8.43
N PHE A 420 -35.85 -11.83 7.44
CA PHE A 420 -37.03 -10.99 7.64
C PHE A 420 -38.22 -11.79 8.20
N ALA A 421 -38.51 -12.96 7.62
CA ALA A 421 -39.62 -13.81 8.06
C ALA A 421 -39.47 -14.25 9.53
N ARG A 422 -38.24 -14.52 9.97
CA ARG A 422 -37.95 -15.03 11.31
C ARG A 422 -37.82 -13.92 12.36
N LEU A 423 -37.18 -12.81 12.01
CA LEU A 423 -36.80 -11.75 12.96
C LEU A 423 -37.84 -10.64 13.06
N HIS A 424 -38.62 -10.36 12.02
CA HIS A 424 -39.64 -9.33 12.08
C HIS A 424 -40.94 -9.86 12.72
N PRO A 425 -41.55 -9.15 13.68
CA PRO A 425 -42.79 -9.60 14.33
C PRO A 425 -43.93 -9.88 13.34
N ALA A 426 -44.05 -9.07 12.29
CA ALA A 426 -45.03 -9.26 11.22
C ALA A 426 -44.46 -9.99 9.98
N GLY A 427 -43.20 -10.45 10.02
CA GLY A 427 -42.46 -10.92 8.86
C GLY A 427 -43.18 -12.03 8.09
N LYS A 428 -43.59 -13.10 8.78
CA LYS A 428 -44.34 -14.21 8.17
C LYS A 428 -45.64 -13.77 7.51
N LYS A 429 -46.40 -12.88 8.17
CA LYS A 429 -47.67 -12.38 7.64
C LYS A 429 -47.46 -11.57 6.37
N VAL A 430 -46.44 -10.71 6.35
CA VAL A 430 -46.08 -9.91 5.16
C VAL A 430 -45.57 -10.83 4.04
N CYS A 431 -44.71 -11.80 4.35
CA CYS A 431 -44.23 -12.79 3.39
C CYS A 431 -45.37 -13.61 2.77
N GLN A 432 -46.40 -13.94 3.56
CA GLN A 432 -47.60 -14.61 3.06
C GLN A 432 -48.39 -13.70 2.09
N GLN A 433 -48.59 -12.44 2.43
CA GLN A 433 -49.28 -11.47 1.57
C GLN A 433 -48.55 -11.22 0.25
N LEU A 434 -47.21 -11.17 0.29
CA LEU A 434 -46.36 -10.98 -0.88
C LEU A 434 -46.07 -12.28 -1.66
N LYS A 435 -46.65 -13.41 -1.24
CA LYS A 435 -46.47 -14.75 -1.84
C LYS A 435 -45.00 -15.16 -1.96
N VAL A 436 -44.20 -14.83 -0.96
CA VAL A 436 -42.76 -15.13 -0.92
C VAL A 436 -42.51 -16.63 -1.02
N LYS A 437 -43.30 -17.43 -0.28
CA LYS A 437 -43.20 -18.89 -0.25
C LYS A 437 -43.28 -19.50 -1.66
N ASP A 438 -44.21 -19.02 -2.47
CA ASP A 438 -44.45 -19.56 -3.82
C ASP A 438 -43.23 -19.31 -4.72
N ARG A 439 -42.65 -18.11 -4.65
CA ARG A 439 -41.46 -17.72 -5.41
C ARG A 439 -40.21 -18.48 -4.97
N VAL A 440 -39.96 -18.54 -3.66
CA VAL A 440 -38.78 -19.23 -3.10
C VAL A 440 -38.84 -20.74 -3.34
N MET A 441 -40.02 -21.36 -3.33
CA MET A 441 -40.16 -22.79 -3.66
C MET A 441 -39.67 -23.13 -5.07
N LEU A 442 -39.78 -22.22 -6.04
CA LEU A 442 -39.23 -22.43 -7.39
C LEU A 442 -37.69 -22.51 -7.37
N MET A 443 -37.05 -21.78 -6.45
CA MET A 443 -35.59 -21.69 -6.34
C MET A 443 -34.96 -22.91 -5.64
N ILE A 444 -35.73 -23.71 -4.89
CA ILE A 444 -35.23 -24.95 -4.25
C ILE A 444 -34.71 -25.94 -5.30
N SER A 445 -35.28 -25.93 -6.50
CA SER A 445 -34.88 -26.81 -7.61
C SER A 445 -33.86 -26.16 -8.55
N ASP A 446 -33.26 -25.01 -8.17
CA ASP A 446 -32.21 -24.39 -8.97
C ASP A 446 -30.98 -25.32 -9.08
N LYS A 447 -30.26 -25.21 -10.19
CA LYS A 447 -29.04 -26.01 -10.44
C LYS A 447 -27.89 -25.55 -9.56
N ASP A 448 -27.89 -24.27 -9.18
CA ASP A 448 -26.90 -23.71 -8.27
C ASP A 448 -27.19 -24.16 -6.82
N ARG A 449 -26.19 -24.76 -6.18
CA ARG A 449 -26.34 -25.35 -4.84
C ARG A 449 -26.51 -24.30 -3.75
N GLU A 450 -25.91 -23.13 -3.91
CA GLU A 450 -26.01 -22.05 -2.93
C GLU A 450 -27.41 -21.45 -2.96
N VAL A 451 -27.94 -21.18 -4.16
CA VAL A 451 -29.33 -20.73 -4.34
C VAL A 451 -30.33 -21.74 -3.77
N ALA A 452 -30.19 -23.03 -4.11
CA ALA A 452 -31.08 -24.07 -3.62
C ALA A 452 -30.99 -24.23 -2.09
N GLY A 453 -29.79 -24.13 -1.53
CA GLY A 453 -29.53 -24.18 -0.08
C GLY A 453 -30.22 -23.05 0.66
N GLU A 454 -29.99 -21.80 0.24
CA GLU A 454 -30.59 -20.62 0.86
C GLU A 454 -32.11 -20.56 0.68
N ALA A 455 -32.62 -21.00 -0.48
CA ALA A 455 -34.06 -21.11 -0.70
C ALA A 455 -34.71 -22.13 0.26
N LEU A 456 -34.06 -23.27 0.48
CA LEU A 456 -34.55 -24.28 1.43
C LEU A 456 -34.56 -23.74 2.86
N LEU A 457 -33.46 -23.09 3.30
CA LEU A 457 -33.37 -22.47 4.62
C LEU A 457 -34.43 -21.38 4.81
N CYS A 458 -34.67 -20.56 3.78
CA CYS A 458 -35.72 -19.55 3.77
C CYS A 458 -37.12 -20.16 3.98
N ILE A 459 -37.45 -21.23 3.24
CA ILE A 459 -38.74 -21.94 3.41
C ILE A 459 -38.86 -22.53 4.81
N GLN A 460 -37.80 -23.12 5.37
CA GLN A 460 -37.83 -23.63 6.73
C GLN A 460 -38.14 -22.49 7.72
N LYS A 461 -37.47 -21.33 7.59
CA LYS A 461 -37.69 -20.14 8.45
C LYS A 461 -39.13 -19.59 8.33
N LEU A 462 -39.71 -19.65 7.14
CA LEU A 462 -41.10 -19.24 6.88
C LEU A 462 -42.12 -20.19 7.52
N MET A 463 -41.84 -21.49 7.56
CA MET A 463 -42.79 -22.54 7.97
C MET A 463 -42.76 -22.85 9.47
N LEU A 464 -41.61 -22.67 10.14
CA LEU A 464 -41.45 -23.04 11.55
C LEU A 464 -41.84 -21.89 12.48
N ASN A 465 -42.79 -22.15 13.40
CA ASN A 465 -43.26 -21.14 14.35
C ASN A 465 -42.20 -20.78 15.42
N ASN A 466 -41.43 -21.76 15.88
CA ASN A 466 -40.36 -21.58 16.87
C ASN A 466 -39.01 -22.03 16.31
N TRP A 467 -38.33 -21.15 15.58
CA TRP A 467 -37.00 -21.46 15.02
C TRP A 467 -35.92 -21.66 16.11
N GLN A 468 -36.07 -21.01 17.27
CA GLN A 468 -35.13 -21.10 18.39
C GLN A 468 -35.03 -22.52 18.96
N ASP A 469 -36.15 -23.25 19.03
CA ASP A 469 -36.22 -24.60 19.59
C ASP A 469 -35.51 -25.65 18.70
N VAL A 470 -35.39 -25.38 17.39
CA VAL A 470 -34.76 -26.32 16.43
C VAL A 470 -33.23 -26.18 16.41
N ALA A 471 -32.70 -24.98 16.68
CA ALA A 471 -31.26 -24.75 16.78
C ALA A 471 -30.64 -25.40 18.04
N GLU A 472 -31.44 -25.59 19.10
CA GLU A 472 -31.00 -26.26 20.33
C GLU A 472 -31.03 -27.80 20.21
N LEU A 473 -31.79 -28.35 19.27
CA LEU A 473 -31.83 -29.80 18.98
C LEU A 473 -30.66 -30.29 18.12
N GLY A 474 -29.84 -29.37 17.60
CA GLY A 474 -28.66 -29.66 16.77
C GLY A 474 -27.31 -29.44 17.45
N LYS A 475 -27.29 -29.10 18.75
CA LYS A 475 -26.12 -29.18 19.63
C LYS A 475 -26.21 -30.44 20.47
#